data_AF-T0IRI3-F1
#
_entry.id   AF-T0IRI3-F1
#
_cell.length_a   1.000
_cell.length_b   1.000
_cell.length_c   1.000
_cell.angle_alpha   90.00
_cell.angle_beta   90.00
_cell.angle_gamma   90.00
#
_symmetry.space_group_name_H-M   'P 1'
#
loop_
_entity.id
_entity.type
_entity.pdbx_description
1 polymer ?
#
loop_
_entity_poly.entity_id
_entity_poly.type
_entity_poly.pdbx_seq_one_letter_code
_entity_poly.pdbx_strand_id
1 'polypeptide(L)'
;MEENQGVTSLRINGAVFCASMIDLADHTVEDIAQHRARRSAGLAANLTDGHTQELRDSVAALQARMADFSDQLYVQGAVTIDLLYNVMQDMIVYHCQRFPKELGEFHWVIDAKNPGAVTNWEDWWSKTLVIWLQAMSLVKPGAMLPGGDYRHFRRFIFDELPEYLRDVAPYADRSGGAGIDLQKMYGESFRFSSEPEPGLELVDIVTNALRRGLIGNLGEPGWLPLRGLMIHRSDVYVSPVGLLPPDRKLARALLPTMNKFRLGGRIMATPSLAWPEDEPAAAK
;
A
#
# COMPACT_ATOMS: atom_id res chain seq x y z
N MET A 1 7.92 -35.00 0.85
CA MET A 1 8.09 -33.56 0.64
C MET A 1 7.00 -33.13 -0.34
N GLU A 2 5.81 -32.82 0.15
CA GLU A 2 4.84 -32.05 -0.62
C GLU A 2 5.35 -30.61 -0.64
N GLU A 3 6.19 -30.33 -1.64
CA GLU A 3 6.65 -28.98 -1.91
C GLU A 3 5.41 -28.09 -2.10
N ASN A 4 5.39 -26.94 -1.44
CA ASN A 4 4.26 -26.04 -1.22
C ASN A 4 3.49 -25.66 -2.51
N GLN A 5 2.65 -26.57 -3.02
CA GLN A 5 2.01 -26.51 -4.35
C GLN A 5 1.17 -25.23 -4.51
N GLY A 6 0.55 -24.74 -3.43
CA GLY A 6 -0.24 -23.50 -3.45
C GLY A 6 0.61 -22.27 -3.81
N VAL A 7 1.78 -22.11 -3.17
CA VAL A 7 2.69 -20.99 -3.48
C VAL A 7 3.23 -21.10 -4.90
N THR A 8 3.56 -22.31 -5.35
CA THR A 8 4.02 -22.53 -6.73
C THR A 8 2.94 -22.18 -7.75
N SER A 9 1.69 -22.60 -7.52
CA SER A 9 0.54 -22.27 -8.37
C SER A 9 0.29 -20.76 -8.43
N LEU A 10 0.26 -20.08 -7.28
CA LEU A 10 0.16 -18.61 -7.22
C LEU A 10 1.31 -17.96 -8.00
N ARG A 11 2.52 -18.51 -7.87
CA ARG A 11 3.70 -17.95 -8.51
C ARG A 11 3.61 -18.02 -10.04
N ILE A 12 3.22 -19.18 -10.57
CA ILE A 12 3.08 -19.46 -12.00
C ILE A 12 1.99 -18.57 -12.62
N ASN A 13 0.90 -18.33 -11.89
CA ASN A 13 -0.18 -17.44 -12.32
C ASN A 13 0.12 -15.94 -12.14
N GLY A 14 1.39 -15.57 -11.89
CA GLY A 14 1.80 -14.17 -11.84
C GLY A 14 1.41 -13.42 -10.56
N ALA A 15 0.79 -14.08 -9.57
CA ALA A 15 0.36 -13.43 -8.34
C ALA A 15 1.53 -12.81 -7.58
N VAL A 16 1.34 -11.58 -7.10
CA VAL A 16 2.28 -10.88 -6.23
C VAL A 16 1.65 -10.70 -4.85
N PHE A 17 2.41 -11.08 -3.81
CA PHE A 17 1.99 -10.88 -2.43
C PHE A 17 2.70 -9.65 -1.86
N CYS A 18 1.92 -8.67 -1.43
CA CYS A 18 2.40 -7.51 -0.70
C CYS A 18 1.90 -7.60 0.74
N ALA A 19 2.74 -7.26 1.71
CA ALA A 19 2.39 -7.33 3.12
C ALA A 19 2.97 -6.15 3.88
N SER A 20 2.14 -5.55 4.73
CA SER A 20 2.55 -4.64 5.80
C SER A 20 2.19 -5.25 7.15
N MET A 21 3.01 -5.01 8.16
CA MET A 21 2.85 -5.54 9.50
C MET A 21 3.22 -4.50 10.54
N ILE A 22 2.70 -4.66 11.75
CA ILE A 22 3.11 -3.88 12.91
C ILE A 22 3.52 -4.84 14.02
N ASP A 23 4.65 -4.55 14.66
CA ASP A 23 5.09 -5.26 15.85
C ASP A 23 4.48 -4.62 17.10
N LEU A 24 3.37 -5.19 17.57
CA LEU A 24 2.68 -4.69 18.76
C LEU A 24 3.42 -4.96 20.07
N ALA A 25 4.48 -5.79 20.08
CA ALA A 25 5.24 -6.04 21.30
C ALA A 25 6.04 -4.80 21.75
N ASP A 26 6.34 -3.89 20.83
CA ASP A 26 7.19 -2.71 21.06
C ASP A 26 6.43 -1.37 20.92
N HIS A 27 5.09 -1.45 20.84
CA HIS A 27 4.17 -0.30 20.80
C HIS A 27 3.23 -0.34 22.00
N THR A 28 3.22 0.73 22.78
CA THR A 28 2.32 0.89 23.92
C THR A 28 0.97 1.46 23.49
N VAL A 29 -0.05 1.33 24.34
CA VAL A 29 -1.36 2.00 24.15
C VAL A 29 -1.19 3.52 24.02
N GLU A 30 -0.23 4.09 24.74
CA GLU A 30 0.08 5.52 24.68
C GLU A 30 0.68 5.90 23.32
N ASP A 31 1.57 5.08 22.76
CA ASP A 31 2.13 5.28 21.42
C ASP A 31 1.02 5.29 20.35
N ILE A 32 0.05 4.37 20.47
CA ILE A 32 -1.11 4.30 19.58
C ILE A 32 -1.98 5.56 19.72
N ALA A 33 -2.32 5.93 20.96
CA ALA A 33 -3.16 7.10 21.24
C ALA A 33 -2.52 8.41 20.75
N GLN A 34 -1.22 8.59 20.99
CA GLN A 34 -0.47 9.76 20.51
C GLN A 34 -0.37 9.80 18.99
N HIS A 35 -0.09 8.67 18.33
CA HIS A 35 -0.07 8.62 16.87
C HIS A 35 -1.45 8.97 16.28
N ARG A 36 -2.53 8.46 16.87
CA ARG A 36 -3.91 8.81 16.51
C ARG A 36 -4.20 10.30 16.70
N ALA A 37 -3.82 10.88 17.82
CA ALA A 37 -4.01 12.31 18.09
C ALA A 37 -3.27 13.18 17.05
N ARG A 38 -2.02 12.83 16.73
CA ARG A 38 -1.24 13.53 15.69
C ARG A 38 -1.88 13.44 14.31
N ARG A 39 -2.34 12.26 13.90
CA ARG A 39 -3.07 12.08 12.63
C ARG A 39 -4.38 12.86 12.62
N SER A 40 -5.10 12.89 13.74
CA SER A 40 -6.34 13.66 13.90
C SER A 40 -6.10 15.15 13.69
N ALA A 41 -5.09 15.71 14.36
CA ALA A 41 -4.69 17.11 14.19
C ALA A 41 -4.29 17.42 12.75
N GLY A 42 -3.60 16.49 12.07
CA GLY A 42 -3.21 16.61 10.67
C GLY A 42 -4.37 16.81 9.70
N LEU A 43 -5.57 16.25 9.97
CA LEU A 43 -6.75 16.47 9.12
C LEU A 43 -7.23 17.93 9.11
N ALA A 44 -7.03 18.65 10.21
CA ALA A 44 -7.48 20.02 10.37
C ALA A 44 -6.35 21.07 10.18
N ALA A 45 -5.10 20.63 10.04
CA ALA A 45 -3.93 21.52 10.10
C ALA A 45 -3.94 22.65 9.06
N ASN A 46 -4.60 22.45 7.91
CA ASN A 46 -4.70 23.42 6.82
C ASN A 46 -6.10 24.02 6.65
N LEU A 47 -7.02 23.77 7.59
CA LEU A 47 -8.30 24.46 7.59
C LEU A 47 -8.10 25.91 8.03
N THR A 48 -8.55 26.83 7.17
CA THR A 48 -8.50 28.28 7.42
C THR A 48 -9.90 28.89 7.50
N ASP A 49 -9.99 30.13 7.98
CA ASP A 49 -11.24 30.86 8.07
C ASP A 49 -11.91 31.19 6.72
N GLY A 50 -11.21 30.97 5.60
CA GLY A 50 -11.76 31.10 4.25
C GLY A 50 -12.53 29.87 3.75
N HIS A 51 -12.45 28.73 4.44
CA HIS A 51 -13.16 27.50 4.04
C HIS A 51 -14.62 27.50 4.49
N THR A 52 -15.49 26.84 3.71
CA THR A 52 -16.93 26.75 4.03
C THR A 52 -17.18 26.04 5.35
N GLN A 53 -18.30 26.37 6.00
CA GLN A 53 -18.69 25.71 7.24
C GLN A 53 -18.92 24.21 7.02
N GLU A 54 -19.48 23.81 5.87
CA GLU A 54 -19.70 22.39 5.57
C GLU A 54 -18.40 21.58 5.54
N LEU A 55 -17.31 22.16 4.99
CA LEU A 55 -16.01 21.48 5.00
C LEU A 55 -15.46 21.34 6.41
N ARG A 56 -15.55 22.40 7.24
CA ARG A 56 -15.08 22.35 8.64
C ARG A 56 -15.85 21.31 9.44
N ASP A 57 -17.16 21.29 9.31
CA ASP A 57 -18.04 20.33 9.98
C ASP A 57 -17.73 18.89 9.51
N SER A 58 -17.46 18.71 8.21
CA SER A 58 -17.08 17.41 7.64
C SER A 58 -15.75 16.91 8.21
N VAL A 59 -14.74 17.78 8.34
CA VAL A 59 -13.45 17.41 8.95
C VAL A 59 -13.61 17.12 10.44
N ALA A 60 -14.39 17.93 11.17
CA ALA A 60 -14.67 17.68 12.58
C ALA A 60 -15.36 16.32 12.80
N ALA A 61 -16.32 15.97 11.93
CA ALA A 61 -16.97 14.66 11.95
C ALA A 61 -16.00 13.51 11.68
N LEU A 62 -15.03 13.67 10.76
CA LEU A 62 -13.98 12.68 10.53
C LEU A 62 -13.07 12.51 11.75
N GLN A 63 -12.68 13.61 12.40
CA GLN A 63 -11.86 13.58 13.63
C GLN A 63 -12.58 12.88 14.78
N ALA A 64 -13.87 13.19 15.00
CA ALA A 64 -14.69 12.56 16.03
C ALA A 64 -14.83 11.04 15.81
N ARG A 65 -15.15 10.61 14.58
CA ARG A 65 -15.24 9.19 14.24
C ARG A 65 -13.93 8.44 14.52
N MET A 66 -12.78 9.04 14.21
CA MET A 66 -11.48 8.42 14.46
C MET A 66 -11.17 8.28 15.95
N ALA A 67 -11.59 9.25 16.77
CA ALA A 67 -11.39 9.20 18.22
C ALA A 67 -12.15 8.02 18.86
N ASP A 68 -13.32 7.67 18.32
CA ASP A 68 -14.18 6.59 18.83
C ASP A 68 -13.70 5.18 18.46
N PHE A 69 -12.73 5.04 17.56
CA PHE A 69 -12.23 3.70 17.20
C PHE A 69 -11.47 3.06 18.35
N SER A 70 -11.61 1.73 18.48
CA SER A 70 -10.70 0.97 19.33
C SER A 70 -9.27 1.04 18.78
N ASP A 71 -8.28 0.89 19.66
CA ASP A 71 -6.87 0.89 19.26
C ASP A 71 -6.59 -0.18 18.18
N GLN A 72 -7.23 -1.33 18.28
CA GLN A 72 -7.12 -2.39 17.27
C GLN A 72 -7.59 -1.94 15.89
N LEU A 73 -8.77 -1.31 15.80
CA LEU A 73 -9.31 -0.82 14.53
C LEU A 73 -8.46 0.33 13.98
N TYR A 74 -7.97 1.22 14.85
CA TYR A 74 -7.07 2.29 14.45
C TYR A 74 -5.77 1.76 13.85
N VAL A 75 -5.11 0.83 14.55
CA VAL A 75 -3.88 0.18 14.10
C VAL A 75 -4.11 -0.56 12.79
N GLN A 76 -5.21 -1.31 12.67
CA GLN A 76 -5.55 -2.00 11.44
C GLN A 76 -5.69 -1.01 10.27
N GLY A 77 -6.36 0.12 10.48
CA GLY A 77 -6.48 1.17 9.46
C GLY A 77 -5.13 1.73 9.03
N ALA A 78 -4.23 2.03 9.98
CA ALA A 78 -2.90 2.54 9.68
C ALA A 78 -2.06 1.56 8.86
N VAL A 79 -2.09 0.27 9.20
CA VAL A 79 -1.36 -0.78 8.47
C VAL A 79 -1.99 -1.03 7.09
N THR A 80 -3.32 -0.99 6.96
CA THR A 80 -4.02 -1.11 5.68
C THR A 80 -3.65 0.03 4.73
N ILE A 81 -3.59 1.27 5.22
CA ILE A 81 -3.19 2.43 4.41
C ILE A 81 -1.73 2.26 3.92
N ASP A 82 -0.81 1.82 4.78
CA ASP A 82 0.57 1.52 4.38
C ASP A 82 0.63 0.43 3.30
N LEU A 83 -0.14 -0.66 3.48
CA LEU A 83 -0.22 -1.74 2.51
C LEU A 83 -0.71 -1.24 1.15
N LEU A 84 -1.83 -0.51 1.11
CA LEU A 84 -2.41 0.00 -0.13
C LEU A 84 -1.47 0.96 -0.84
N TYR A 85 -0.79 1.83 -0.09
CA TYR A 85 0.25 2.70 -0.63
C TYR A 85 1.39 1.89 -1.28
N ASN A 86 1.91 0.88 -0.59
CA ASN A 86 3.00 0.04 -1.13
C ASN A 86 2.55 -0.79 -2.34
N VAL A 87 1.32 -1.33 -2.33
CA VAL A 87 0.74 -2.05 -3.47
C VAL A 87 0.71 -1.16 -4.71
N MET A 88 0.21 0.07 -4.59
CA MET A 88 0.22 1.02 -5.71
C MET A 88 1.64 1.23 -6.24
N GLN A 89 2.60 1.53 -5.37
CA GLN A 89 3.99 1.80 -5.77
C GLN A 89 4.61 0.63 -6.54
N ASP A 90 4.49 -0.57 -5.97
CA ASP A 90 5.14 -1.75 -6.52
C ASP A 90 4.42 -2.25 -7.78
N MET A 91 3.08 -2.25 -7.80
CA MET A 91 2.31 -2.85 -8.90
C MET A 91 2.39 -2.03 -10.17
N ILE A 92 2.44 -0.70 -10.08
CA ILE A 92 2.62 0.18 -11.24
C ILE A 92 3.94 -0.16 -11.95
N VAL A 93 5.04 -0.20 -11.21
CA VAL A 93 6.37 -0.49 -11.76
C VAL A 93 6.49 -1.94 -12.23
N TYR A 94 5.89 -2.88 -11.49
CA TYR A 94 5.96 -4.29 -11.85
C TYR A 94 5.22 -4.61 -13.15
N HIS A 95 4.01 -4.08 -13.33
CA HIS A 95 3.16 -4.40 -14.48
C HIS A 95 3.52 -3.60 -15.73
N CYS A 96 4.07 -2.38 -15.63
CA CYS A 96 4.47 -1.59 -16.81
C CYS A 96 5.53 -2.29 -17.68
N GLN A 97 6.22 -3.30 -17.15
CA GLN A 97 7.25 -4.06 -17.86
C GLN A 97 6.76 -5.45 -18.33
N ARG A 98 5.65 -5.94 -17.77
CA ARG A 98 5.24 -7.36 -17.90
C ARG A 98 3.85 -7.50 -18.49
N PHE A 99 2.91 -6.75 -17.95
CA PHE A 99 1.51 -6.78 -18.35
C PHE A 99 0.95 -5.35 -18.41
N PRO A 100 1.41 -4.49 -19.35
CA PRO A 100 1.04 -3.08 -19.39
C PRO A 100 -0.48 -2.86 -19.48
N LYS A 101 -1.20 -3.78 -20.12
CA LYS A 101 -2.67 -3.74 -20.25
C LYS A 101 -3.38 -3.78 -18.89
N GLU A 102 -2.87 -4.54 -17.93
CA GLU A 102 -3.44 -4.66 -16.59
C GLU A 102 -3.42 -3.31 -15.84
N LEU A 103 -2.52 -2.39 -16.20
CA LEU A 103 -2.51 -1.03 -15.62
C LEU A 103 -3.69 -0.15 -16.08
N GLY A 104 -4.54 -0.62 -16.99
CA GLY A 104 -5.74 0.09 -17.41
C GLY A 104 -6.91 -0.01 -16.41
N GLU A 105 -6.88 -1.02 -15.53
CA GLU A 105 -8.00 -1.38 -14.65
C GLU A 105 -7.51 -1.80 -13.27
N PHE A 106 -8.09 -1.22 -12.22
CA PHE A 106 -7.77 -1.54 -10.83
C PHE A 106 -9.03 -2.03 -10.14
N HIS A 107 -8.99 -3.26 -9.62
CA HIS A 107 -10.10 -3.87 -8.90
C HIS A 107 -9.69 -4.17 -7.46
N TRP A 108 -10.29 -3.45 -6.51
CA TRP A 108 -10.02 -3.59 -5.09
C TRP A 108 -11.15 -4.38 -4.42
N VAL A 109 -10.82 -5.57 -3.94
CA VAL A 109 -11.71 -6.41 -3.14
C VAL A 109 -11.12 -6.54 -1.75
N ILE A 110 -11.86 -6.08 -0.75
CA ILE A 110 -11.43 -6.07 0.65
C ILE A 110 -12.31 -7.04 1.43
N ASP A 111 -11.71 -7.90 2.24
CA ASP A 111 -12.46 -8.75 3.17
C ASP A 111 -13.26 -7.89 4.16
N ALA A 112 -14.57 -8.11 4.20
CA ALA A 112 -15.49 -7.34 5.01
C ALA A 112 -15.51 -7.86 6.45
N LYS A 113 -15.46 -6.94 7.42
CA LYS A 113 -15.52 -7.29 8.84
C LYS A 113 -16.86 -7.83 9.29
N ASN A 114 -17.95 -7.41 8.65
CA ASN A 114 -19.29 -7.79 9.03
C ASN A 114 -20.08 -8.27 7.82
N PRO A 115 -20.68 -9.48 7.88
CA PRO A 115 -21.62 -9.93 6.87
C PRO A 115 -22.79 -8.95 6.73
N GLY A 116 -22.98 -8.40 5.54
CA GLY A 116 -24.18 -7.63 5.18
C GLY A 116 -24.17 -6.13 5.45
N ALA A 117 -23.09 -5.54 6.00
CA ALA A 117 -22.98 -4.08 6.10
C ALA A 117 -21.54 -3.59 6.21
N VAL A 118 -21.23 -2.51 5.49
CA VAL A 118 -20.01 -1.72 5.68
C VAL A 118 -20.07 -1.09 7.07
N THR A 119 -19.09 -1.41 7.91
CA THR A 119 -18.98 -0.87 9.26
C THR A 119 -18.63 0.62 9.26
N ASN A 120 -18.90 1.31 10.37
CA ASN A 120 -18.48 2.71 10.53
C ASN A 120 -16.96 2.90 10.32
N TRP A 121 -16.16 1.92 10.73
CA TRP A 121 -14.71 1.94 10.53
C TRP A 121 -14.34 1.76 9.05
N GLU A 122 -14.94 0.79 8.35
CA GLU A 122 -14.73 0.56 6.91
C GLU A 122 -15.11 1.76 6.06
N ASP A 123 -16.27 2.36 6.34
CA ASP A 123 -16.71 3.58 5.69
C ASP A 123 -15.73 4.73 5.92
N TRP A 124 -15.21 4.88 7.15
CA TRP A 124 -14.30 5.96 7.48
C TRP A 124 -12.95 5.83 6.78
N TRP A 125 -12.30 4.67 6.88
CA TRP A 125 -10.95 4.53 6.34
C TRP A 125 -10.97 4.52 4.81
N SER A 126 -11.99 3.95 4.17
CA SER A 126 -12.12 3.96 2.71
C SER A 126 -12.35 5.38 2.16
N LYS A 127 -13.18 6.19 2.82
CA LYS A 127 -13.42 7.59 2.43
C LYS A 127 -12.22 8.51 2.67
N THR A 128 -11.41 8.22 3.67
CA THR A 128 -10.20 9.02 3.97
C THR A 128 -8.94 8.48 3.28
N LEU A 129 -9.02 7.31 2.64
CA LEU A 129 -7.88 6.63 2.01
C LEU A 129 -7.09 7.55 1.08
N VAL A 130 -7.76 8.18 0.11
CA VAL A 130 -7.10 9.03 -0.90
C VAL A 130 -6.38 10.21 -0.26
N ILE A 131 -6.94 10.80 0.79
CA ILE A 131 -6.31 11.90 1.55
C ILE A 131 -4.99 11.44 2.16
N TRP A 132 -4.98 10.25 2.78
CA TRP A 132 -3.78 9.68 3.38
C TRP A 132 -2.74 9.28 2.35
N LEU A 133 -3.16 8.63 1.27
CA LEU A 133 -2.26 8.21 0.20
C LEU A 133 -1.60 9.42 -0.49
N GLN A 134 -2.34 10.51 -0.68
CA GLN A 134 -1.78 11.76 -1.18
C GLN A 134 -0.78 12.37 -0.20
N ALA A 135 -1.10 12.44 1.08
CA ALA A 135 -0.15 12.94 2.09
C ALA A 135 1.14 12.10 2.11
N MET A 136 1.02 10.78 1.96
CA MET A 136 2.17 9.88 1.85
C MET A 136 2.95 10.09 0.55
N SER A 137 2.27 10.32 -0.59
CA SER A 137 2.93 10.54 -1.88
C SER A 137 3.66 11.89 -1.96
N LEU A 138 3.23 12.90 -1.21
CA LEU A 138 3.96 14.17 -1.10
C LEU A 138 5.31 14.01 -0.37
N VAL A 139 5.36 13.16 0.67
CA VAL A 139 6.59 12.87 1.42
C VAL A 139 7.48 11.88 0.69
N LYS A 140 6.88 10.84 0.11
CA LYS A 140 7.55 9.79 -0.65
C LYS A 140 6.85 9.68 -2.00
N PRO A 141 7.29 10.42 -3.03
CA PRO A 141 6.71 10.31 -4.36
C PRO A 141 6.88 8.91 -4.93
N GLY A 142 5.91 8.50 -5.74
CA GLY A 142 6.05 7.26 -6.46
C GLY A 142 7.08 7.33 -7.55
N ALA A 143 7.84 6.24 -7.71
CA ALA A 143 8.82 6.14 -8.77
C ALA A 143 8.15 5.62 -10.04
N MET A 144 8.36 6.32 -11.15
CA MET A 144 8.08 5.82 -12.49
C MET A 144 9.37 5.24 -13.05
N LEU A 145 9.28 4.08 -13.71
CA LEU A 145 10.44 3.41 -14.28
C LEU A 145 10.68 3.93 -15.71
N PRO A 146 11.86 4.50 -16.01
CA PRO A 146 12.22 4.84 -17.38
C PRO A 146 12.11 3.61 -18.30
N GLY A 147 11.57 3.79 -19.50
CA GLY A 147 11.35 2.69 -20.45
C GLY A 147 10.13 1.79 -20.17
N GLY A 148 9.39 2.02 -19.07
CA GLY A 148 8.15 1.30 -18.79
C GLY A 148 7.02 1.64 -19.78
N ASP A 149 6.19 0.65 -20.13
CA ASP A 149 5.01 0.87 -20.96
C ASP A 149 3.81 1.29 -20.09
N TYR A 150 3.54 2.59 -20.10
CA TYR A 150 2.45 3.21 -19.34
C TYR A 150 1.25 3.60 -20.20
N ARG A 151 1.17 3.15 -21.47
CA ARG A 151 0.11 3.61 -22.40
C ARG A 151 -1.30 3.38 -21.86
N HIS A 152 -1.53 2.26 -21.20
CA HIS A 152 -2.82 1.94 -20.56
C HIS A 152 -3.03 2.66 -19.22
N PHE A 153 -1.94 2.98 -18.51
CA PHE A 153 -1.98 3.69 -17.22
C PHE A 153 -2.25 5.20 -17.37
N ARG A 154 -2.02 5.78 -18.56
CA ARG A 154 -2.16 7.23 -18.83
C ARG A 154 -3.49 7.83 -18.36
N ARG A 155 -4.57 7.06 -18.37
CA ARG A 155 -5.91 7.52 -17.91
C ARG A 155 -5.98 7.87 -16.42
N PHE A 156 -5.00 7.44 -15.62
CA PHE A 156 -4.87 7.72 -14.19
C PHE A 156 -3.80 8.78 -13.92
N ILE A 157 -3.25 9.42 -14.95
CA ILE A 157 -2.24 10.47 -14.79
C ILE A 157 -2.93 11.81 -14.98
N PHE A 158 -2.69 12.75 -14.07
CA PHE A 158 -3.10 14.13 -14.25
C PHE A 158 -2.26 14.79 -15.35
N ASP A 159 -2.93 15.47 -16.28
CA ASP A 159 -2.27 16.33 -17.26
C ASP A 159 -1.62 17.54 -16.57
N GLU A 160 -2.34 18.13 -15.59
CA GLU A 160 -1.88 19.26 -14.79
C GLU A 160 -2.07 19.01 -13.30
N LEU A 161 -1.15 19.53 -12.50
CA LEU A 161 -1.22 19.40 -11.05
C LEU A 161 -2.36 20.27 -10.51
N PRO A 162 -3.28 19.71 -9.69
CA PRO A 162 -4.33 20.49 -9.04
C PRO A 162 -3.75 21.69 -8.29
N GLU A 163 -4.46 22.82 -8.34
CA GLU A 163 -3.97 24.11 -7.81
C GLU A 163 -3.51 24.01 -6.36
N TYR A 164 -4.29 23.34 -5.51
CA TYR A 164 -4.00 23.14 -4.09
C TYR A 164 -2.75 22.31 -3.79
N LEU A 165 -2.17 21.63 -4.79
CA LEU A 165 -0.94 20.85 -4.65
C LEU A 165 0.30 21.56 -5.18
N ARG A 166 0.16 22.68 -5.91
CA ARG A 166 1.28 23.32 -6.63
C ARG A 166 2.45 23.71 -5.74
N ASP A 167 2.15 24.17 -4.52
CA ASP A 167 3.15 24.68 -3.59
C ASP A 167 3.74 23.60 -2.66
N VAL A 168 3.10 22.43 -2.59
CA VAL A 168 3.50 21.34 -1.67
C VAL A 168 4.02 20.11 -2.41
N ALA A 169 3.67 19.93 -3.68
CA ALA A 169 4.15 18.83 -4.49
C ALA A 169 5.66 19.01 -4.76
N PRO A 170 6.46 17.95 -4.61
CA PRO A 170 7.88 18.02 -4.88
C PRO A 170 8.14 18.40 -6.34
N TYR A 171 9.21 19.17 -6.55
CA TYR A 171 9.69 19.47 -7.89
C TYR A 171 10.21 18.19 -8.54
N ALA A 172 9.62 17.80 -9.66
CA ALA A 172 10.00 16.62 -10.43
C ALA A 172 9.92 16.95 -11.93
N ASP A 173 10.64 16.19 -12.75
CA ASP A 173 10.41 16.22 -14.19
C ASP A 173 8.98 15.73 -14.48
N ARG A 174 8.13 16.67 -14.91
CA ARG A 174 6.71 16.43 -15.21
C ARG A 174 6.46 15.99 -16.65
N SER A 175 7.52 15.69 -17.42
CA SER A 175 7.40 15.15 -18.78
C SER A 175 6.54 13.88 -18.85
N GLY A 176 6.49 13.10 -17.76
CA GLY A 176 5.66 11.92 -17.59
C GLY A 176 4.22 12.19 -17.13
N GLY A 177 3.87 13.41 -16.73
CA GLY A 177 2.58 13.80 -16.13
C GLY A 177 2.74 14.51 -14.78
N ALA A 178 1.65 15.08 -14.28
CA ALA A 178 1.67 15.95 -13.10
C ALA A 178 1.39 15.22 -11.77
N GLY A 179 0.98 13.95 -11.81
CA GLY A 179 0.66 13.13 -10.65
C GLY A 179 -0.28 11.99 -11.02
N ILE A 180 -0.56 11.10 -10.06
CA ILE A 180 -1.53 10.00 -10.23
C ILE A 180 -2.87 10.43 -9.62
N ASP A 181 -3.95 10.24 -10.38
CA ASP A 181 -5.33 10.37 -9.93
C ASP A 181 -5.72 9.17 -9.06
N LEU A 182 -5.38 9.29 -7.78
CA LEU A 182 -5.69 8.28 -6.76
C LEU A 182 -7.19 8.09 -6.57
N GLN A 183 -8.00 9.14 -6.76
CA GLN A 183 -9.45 9.04 -6.64
C GLN A 183 -10.02 8.13 -7.72
N LYS A 184 -9.53 8.27 -8.96
CA LYS A 184 -9.93 7.39 -10.05
C LYS A 184 -9.41 5.96 -9.87
N MET A 185 -8.14 5.80 -9.52
CA MET A 185 -7.50 4.49 -9.39
C MET A 185 -8.09 3.63 -8.26
N TYR A 186 -8.48 4.24 -7.12
CA TYR A 186 -9.14 3.52 -6.02
C TYR A 186 -10.67 3.59 -6.09
N GLY A 187 -11.26 4.54 -6.82
CA GLY A 187 -12.71 4.78 -6.80
C GLY A 187 -13.51 4.06 -7.89
N GLU A 188 -12.90 3.66 -9.02
CA GLU A 188 -13.63 3.04 -10.13
C GLU A 188 -14.15 1.63 -9.80
N SER A 189 -13.37 0.84 -9.05
CA SER A 189 -13.77 -0.51 -8.64
C SER A 189 -13.22 -0.85 -7.25
N PHE A 190 -14.03 -0.59 -6.22
CA PHE A 190 -13.70 -0.86 -4.84
C PHE A 190 -14.91 -1.40 -4.09
N ARG A 191 -14.74 -2.54 -3.42
CA ARG A 191 -15.81 -3.14 -2.62
C ARG A 191 -15.29 -3.93 -1.43
N PHE A 192 -16.11 -3.94 -0.40
CA PHE A 192 -16.02 -4.91 0.69
C PHE A 192 -16.79 -6.16 0.30
N SER A 193 -16.22 -7.34 0.56
CA SER A 193 -16.88 -8.62 0.34
C SER A 193 -16.90 -9.47 1.60
N SER A 194 -18.08 -9.97 1.94
CA SER A 194 -18.26 -11.00 2.96
C SER A 194 -18.49 -12.39 2.35
N GLU A 195 -18.49 -12.49 1.01
CA GLU A 195 -18.77 -13.74 0.30
C GLU A 195 -17.50 -14.58 0.16
N PRO A 196 -17.62 -15.93 0.10
CA PRO A 196 -16.51 -16.80 -0.24
C PRO A 196 -15.98 -16.46 -1.65
N GLU A 197 -14.81 -15.85 -1.71
CA GLU A 197 -14.13 -15.50 -2.95
C GLU A 197 -12.75 -16.14 -3.02
N PRO A 198 -12.42 -16.88 -4.10
CA PRO A 198 -11.14 -17.57 -4.20
C PRO A 198 -9.93 -16.65 -3.97
N GLY A 199 -10.00 -15.40 -4.44
CA GLY A 199 -8.94 -14.41 -4.22
C GLY A 199 -8.73 -14.06 -2.75
N LEU A 200 -9.82 -13.83 -2.01
CA LEU A 200 -9.75 -13.53 -0.58
C LEU A 200 -9.30 -14.74 0.24
N GLU A 201 -9.80 -15.94 -0.07
CA GLU A 201 -9.37 -17.17 0.58
C GLU A 201 -7.86 -17.43 0.39
N LEU A 202 -7.33 -17.15 -0.80
CA LEU A 202 -5.90 -17.26 -1.07
C LEU A 202 -5.08 -16.24 -0.27
N VAL A 203 -5.56 -14.99 -0.19
CA VAL A 203 -4.93 -13.94 0.63
C VAL A 203 -4.93 -14.34 2.11
N ASP A 204 -6.00 -14.92 2.63
CA ASP A 204 -6.09 -15.40 4.01
C ASP A 204 -5.08 -16.52 4.29
N ILE A 205 -4.93 -17.47 3.37
CA ILE A 205 -3.96 -18.56 3.49
C ILE A 205 -2.54 -18.00 3.59
N VAL A 206 -2.13 -17.13 2.65
CA VAL A 206 -0.75 -16.60 2.63
C VAL A 206 -0.50 -15.64 3.80
N THR A 207 -1.50 -14.85 4.19
CA THR A 207 -1.39 -13.91 5.31
C THR A 207 -1.33 -14.65 6.64
N ASN A 208 -2.13 -15.71 6.84
CA ASN A 208 -2.06 -16.52 8.05
C ASN A 208 -0.75 -17.31 8.14
N ALA A 209 -0.25 -17.84 7.01
CA ALA A 209 1.07 -18.47 6.97
C ALA A 209 2.19 -17.48 7.33
N LEU A 210 2.17 -16.26 6.77
CA LEU A 210 3.11 -15.20 7.13
C LEU A 210 3.02 -14.86 8.62
N ARG A 211 1.81 -14.56 9.13
CA ARG A 211 1.57 -14.24 10.54
C ARG A 211 2.11 -15.32 11.46
N ARG A 212 1.78 -16.59 11.19
CA ARG A 212 2.26 -17.73 11.98
C ARG A 212 3.77 -17.89 11.90
N GLY A 213 4.39 -17.60 10.76
CA GLY A 213 5.85 -17.58 10.62
C GLY A 213 6.50 -16.47 11.47
N LEU A 214 5.93 -15.27 11.46
CA LEU A 214 6.42 -14.12 12.25
C LEU A 214 6.33 -14.36 13.75
N ILE A 215 5.26 -15.00 14.24
CA ILE A 215 5.07 -15.31 15.67
C ILE A 215 5.70 -16.66 16.10
N GLY A 216 6.39 -17.38 15.19
CA GLY A 216 7.06 -18.65 15.50
C GLY A 216 6.15 -19.88 15.59
N ASN A 217 4.89 -19.79 15.15
CA ASN A 217 3.89 -20.86 15.19
C ASN A 217 3.75 -21.64 13.86
N LEU A 218 4.64 -21.40 12.90
CA LEU A 218 4.79 -22.17 11.67
C LEU A 218 6.28 -22.33 11.37
N GLY A 219 6.70 -23.58 11.11
CA GLY A 219 8.09 -23.87 10.74
C GLY A 219 8.49 -23.22 9.41
N GLU A 220 9.78 -22.96 9.26
CA GLU A 220 10.35 -22.29 8.08
C GLU A 220 9.92 -22.88 6.72
N PRO A 221 9.86 -24.21 6.52
CA PRO A 221 9.37 -24.77 5.25
C PRO A 221 7.93 -24.34 4.89
N GLY A 222 7.11 -24.00 5.88
CA GLY A 222 5.72 -23.59 5.67
C GLY A 222 5.56 -22.14 5.20
N TRP A 223 6.40 -21.21 5.67
CA TRP A 223 6.26 -19.79 5.35
C TRP A 223 7.37 -19.23 4.46
N LEU A 224 8.57 -19.83 4.44
CA LEU A 224 9.69 -19.33 3.63
C LEU A 224 9.37 -19.27 2.13
N PRO A 225 8.62 -20.22 1.54
CA PRO A 225 8.24 -20.14 0.13
C PRO A 225 7.47 -18.85 -0.25
N LEU A 226 6.74 -18.23 0.70
CA LEU A 226 5.95 -17.02 0.46
C LEU A 226 6.80 -15.87 -0.10
N ARG A 227 8.09 -15.80 0.25
CA ARG A 227 8.99 -14.77 -0.27
C ARG A 227 9.09 -14.78 -1.80
N GLY A 228 8.89 -15.94 -2.44
CA GLY A 228 8.88 -16.08 -3.89
C GLY A 228 7.67 -15.45 -4.59
N LEU A 229 6.65 -15.05 -3.82
CA LEU A 229 5.51 -14.26 -4.31
C LEU A 229 5.73 -12.75 -4.13
N MET A 230 6.69 -12.34 -3.32
CA MET A 230 6.94 -10.93 -3.00
C MET A 230 7.98 -10.32 -3.94
N ILE A 231 7.93 -9.01 -4.15
CA ILE A 231 8.94 -8.29 -4.95
C ILE A 231 10.19 -8.04 -4.10
N HIS A 232 11.35 -8.32 -4.69
CA HIS A 232 12.64 -8.00 -4.14
C HIS A 232 12.82 -6.49 -4.05
N ARG A 233 13.21 -6.02 -2.87
CA ARG A 233 13.55 -4.63 -2.57
C ARG A 233 14.85 -4.57 -1.79
N SER A 234 15.47 -3.40 -1.73
CA SER A 234 16.72 -3.19 -0.97
C SER A 234 16.56 -3.39 0.54
N ASP A 235 15.33 -3.33 1.05
CA ASP A 235 14.99 -3.62 2.44
C ASP A 235 14.21 -4.96 2.59
N VAL A 236 13.35 -5.09 3.61
CA VAL A 236 12.52 -6.29 3.86
C VAL A 236 11.26 -6.31 3.00
N TYR A 237 10.86 -7.47 2.49
CA TYR A 237 9.69 -7.66 1.63
C TYR A 237 8.35 -7.51 2.36
N VAL A 238 8.37 -7.60 3.69
CA VAL A 238 7.21 -7.32 4.53
C VAL A 238 7.46 -5.95 5.14
N SER A 239 6.63 -4.96 4.81
CA SER A 239 6.80 -3.57 5.27
C SER A 239 6.47 -3.46 6.76
N PRO A 240 7.43 -3.11 7.63
CA PRO A 240 7.12 -2.90 9.03
C PRO A 240 6.64 -1.45 9.24
N VAL A 241 5.48 -1.31 9.87
CA VAL A 241 4.84 -0.05 10.22
C VAL A 241 5.24 0.32 11.65
N GLY A 242 5.79 1.51 11.81
CA GLY A 242 6.05 2.13 13.12
C GLY A 242 5.05 3.25 13.37
N LEU A 243 4.49 3.30 14.58
CA LEU A 243 3.59 4.39 14.99
C LEU A 243 4.38 5.48 15.71
N LEU A 244 4.94 5.14 16.88
CA LEU A 244 5.80 6.02 17.66
C LEU A 244 6.88 5.25 18.43
N PRO A 245 8.12 5.77 18.45
CA PRO A 245 8.63 6.79 17.54
C PRO A 245 8.66 6.26 16.08
N PRO A 246 8.55 7.12 15.04
CA PRO A 246 8.32 6.66 13.66
C PRO A 246 9.44 5.77 13.06
N ASP A 247 10.64 5.84 13.64
CA ASP A 247 11.81 5.03 13.31
C ASP A 247 11.79 3.64 13.99
N ARG A 248 11.01 3.46 15.06
CA ARG A 248 10.80 2.17 15.71
C ARG A 248 9.79 1.35 14.90
N LYS A 249 10.30 0.32 14.23
CA LYS A 249 9.50 -0.53 13.33
C LYS A 249 9.47 -2.02 13.71
N LEU A 250 10.53 -2.54 14.32
CA LEU A 250 10.69 -3.97 14.61
C LEU A 250 11.50 -4.20 15.88
N ALA A 251 11.01 -5.07 16.77
CA ALA A 251 11.82 -5.60 17.86
C ALA A 251 12.94 -6.50 17.35
N ARG A 252 14.05 -6.56 18.11
CA ARG A 252 15.22 -7.41 17.79
C ARG A 252 14.85 -8.88 17.60
N ALA A 253 13.84 -9.37 18.31
CA ALA A 253 13.38 -10.75 18.25
C ALA A 253 12.79 -11.14 16.89
N LEU A 254 12.23 -10.18 16.13
CA LEU A 254 11.67 -10.44 14.80
C LEU A 254 12.72 -10.40 13.68
N LEU A 255 13.87 -9.78 13.93
CA LEU A 255 14.92 -9.60 12.91
C LEU A 255 15.37 -10.91 12.24
N PRO A 256 15.57 -12.04 12.94
CA PRO A 256 15.97 -13.30 12.30
C PRO A 256 14.97 -13.78 11.25
N THR A 257 13.67 -13.68 11.54
CA THR A 257 12.60 -14.07 10.61
C THR A 257 12.47 -13.04 9.49
N MET A 258 12.45 -11.74 9.82
CA MET A 258 12.32 -10.66 8.83
C MET A 258 13.49 -10.62 7.84
N ASN A 259 14.71 -10.93 8.27
CA ASN A 259 15.88 -10.97 7.40
C ASN A 259 15.79 -12.05 6.30
N LYS A 260 15.00 -13.10 6.50
CA LYS A 260 14.75 -14.13 5.48
C LYS A 260 13.86 -13.63 4.35
N PHE A 261 13.12 -12.55 4.59
CA PHE A 261 12.38 -11.77 3.59
C PHE A 261 13.21 -10.62 3.02
N ARG A 262 14.54 -10.70 2.97
CA ARG A 262 15.40 -9.78 2.19
C ARG A 262 15.89 -10.38 0.88
N LEU A 263 15.79 -11.71 0.74
CA LEU A 263 16.34 -12.48 -0.38
C LEU A 263 15.32 -13.50 -0.91
N GLY A 264 15.46 -13.89 -2.18
CA GLY A 264 14.60 -14.91 -2.81
C GLY A 264 13.24 -14.40 -3.33
N GLY A 265 13.09 -13.09 -3.47
CA GLY A 265 11.89 -12.46 -4.03
C GLY A 265 11.94 -12.38 -5.54
N ARG A 266 10.85 -11.91 -6.15
CA ARG A 266 10.76 -11.61 -7.58
C ARG A 266 11.57 -10.38 -7.91
N ILE A 267 12.36 -10.41 -8.98
CA ILE A 267 13.11 -9.24 -9.44
C ILE A 267 12.12 -8.19 -9.97
N MET A 268 12.26 -6.93 -9.55
CA MET A 268 11.40 -5.82 -10.00
C MET A 268 11.61 -5.52 -11.48
N ALA A 269 12.85 -5.25 -11.91
CA ALA A 269 13.17 -4.96 -13.30
C ALA A 269 13.23 -6.24 -14.15
N THR A 270 12.68 -6.21 -15.36
CA THR A 270 12.91 -7.29 -16.33
C THR A 270 14.28 -7.10 -16.99
N PRO A 271 14.97 -8.19 -17.40
CA PRO A 271 16.26 -8.07 -18.11
C PRO A 271 16.16 -7.37 -19.47
N SER A 272 14.96 -7.27 -20.04
CA SER A 272 14.69 -6.65 -21.33
C SER A 272 14.30 -5.17 -21.25
N LEU A 273 14.36 -4.56 -20.06
CA LEU A 273 14.11 -3.14 -19.90
C LEU A 273 15.22 -2.35 -20.61
N ALA A 274 14.89 -1.70 -21.71
CA ALA A 274 15.79 -0.77 -22.38
C ALA A 274 15.83 0.53 -21.57
N TRP A 275 17.01 0.94 -21.14
CA TRP A 275 17.18 2.23 -20.47
C TRP A 275 17.25 3.34 -21.52
N PRO A 276 16.89 4.59 -21.20
CA PRO A 276 16.95 5.70 -22.15
C PRO A 276 18.34 5.91 -22.78
N GLU A 277 19.41 5.46 -22.12
CA GLU A 277 20.79 5.51 -22.64
C GLU A 277 21.07 4.44 -23.72
N ASP A 278 20.20 3.44 -23.87
CA ASP A 278 20.31 2.36 -24.85
C ASP A 278 19.63 2.67 -26.20
N GLU A 279 18.98 3.84 -26.35
CA GLU A 279 18.56 4.31 -27.67
C GLU A 279 19.79 4.78 -28.46
N PRO A 280 20.14 4.15 -29.60
CA PRO A 280 21.21 4.67 -30.43
C PRO A 280 20.82 6.09 -30.84
N ALA A 281 21.66 7.06 -30.47
CA ALA A 281 21.49 8.45 -30.81
C ALA A 281 21.06 8.55 -32.28
N ALA A 282 19.81 8.97 -32.49
CA ALA A 282 19.26 9.14 -33.82
C ALA A 282 20.24 10.01 -34.61
N ALA A 283 20.86 9.42 -35.64
CA ALA A 283 21.79 10.10 -36.51
C ALA A 283 21.08 11.33 -37.08
N LYS A 284 21.59 12.51 -36.72
CA LYS A 284 21.21 13.78 -37.33
C LYS A 284 21.68 13.84 -38.78
#